data_AF-A0A8J6TG08-F1
#
_entry.id   AF-A0A8J6TG08-F1
#
_cell.length_a   1.000
_cell.length_b   1.000
_cell.length_c   1.000
_cell.angle_alpha   90.00
_cell.angle_beta   90.00
_cell.angle_gamma   90.00
#
_symmetry.space_group_name_H-M   'P 1'
#
loop_
_entity.id
_entity.type
_entity.pdbx_description
1 polymer ?
#
loop_
_entity_poly.entity_id
_entity_poly.type
_entity_poly.pdbx_seq_one_letter_code
_entity_poly.pdbx_strand_id
1 'polypeptide(L)'
;MGLKLDIPDSVVQAIRLPEGRKPRELLIELAIALYSQEFLSFGKARELADMGKYEFGQLLGKRGIFRHYGPEELEDDLKYARS
;
A
#
# COMPACT_ATOMS: atom_id res chain seq x y z
N MET A 1 17.16 -6.47 3.51
CA MET A 1 16.90 -7.78 2.86
C MET A 1 15.46 -7.75 2.37
N GLY A 2 15.19 -8.11 1.11
CA GLY A 2 13.86 -8.01 0.51
C GLY A 2 13.29 -9.38 0.16
N LEU A 3 11.96 -9.49 0.17
CA LEU A 3 11.23 -10.67 -0.30
C LEU A 3 11.01 -10.55 -1.82
N LYS A 4 11.14 -11.66 -2.56
CA LYS A 4 10.74 -11.74 -3.98
C LYS A 4 9.46 -12.57 -4.09
N LEU A 5 8.50 -12.08 -4.87
CA LEU A 5 7.29 -12.79 -5.25
C LEU A 5 7.40 -13.11 -6.74
N ASP A 6 7.30 -14.40 -7.08
CA ASP A 6 7.23 -14.84 -8.46
C ASP A 6 5.76 -15.00 -8.87
N ILE A 7 5.36 -14.28 -9.93
CA ILE A 7 4.03 -14.38 -10.53
C ILE A 7 4.17 -15.19 -11.82
N PRO A 8 3.39 -16.27 -12.02
CA PRO A 8 3.47 -17.06 -13.25
C PRO A 8 3.22 -16.21 -14.50
N ASP A 9 3.97 -16.46 -15.57
CA ASP A 9 3.88 -15.70 -16.83
C ASP A 9 2.46 -15.65 -17.40
N SER A 10 1.72 -16.75 -17.30
CA SER A 10 0.32 -16.82 -17.74
C SER A 10 -0.59 -15.84 -16.99
N VAL A 11 -0.31 -15.60 -15.70
CA VAL A 11 -1.03 -14.62 -14.89
C VAL A 11 -0.57 -13.21 -15.26
N VAL A 12 0.74 -12.98 -15.43
CA VAL A 12 1.27 -11.67 -15.86
C VAL A 12 0.67 -11.22 -17.19
N GLN A 13 0.55 -12.13 -18.15
CA GLN A 13 -0.06 -11.87 -19.47
C GLN A 13 -1.57 -11.59 -19.37
N ALA A 14 -2.26 -12.14 -18.37
CA ALA A 14 -3.69 -11.89 -18.15
C ALA A 14 -3.97 -10.53 -17.49
N ILE A 15 -2.98 -9.89 -16.87
CA ILE A 15 -3.14 -8.57 -16.25
C ILE A 15 -3.29 -7.49 -17.33
N ARG A 16 -4.46 -6.83 -17.33
CA ARG A 16 -4.81 -5.76 -18.28
C ARG A 16 -4.24 -4.40 -17.89
N LEU A 17 -2.92 -4.34 -17.69
CA LEU A 17 -2.18 -3.10 -17.41
C LEU A 17 -1.00 -2.95 -18.40
N PRO A 18 -0.62 -1.72 -18.76
CA PRO A 18 0.57 -1.49 -19.60
C PRO A 18 1.82 -2.12 -18.98
N GLU A 19 2.63 -2.82 -19.80
CA GLU A 19 3.83 -3.55 -19.32
C GLU A 19 4.74 -2.70 -18.44
N GLY A 20 5.06 -1.48 -18.90
CA GLY A 20 5.93 -0.56 -18.16
C GLY A 20 5.37 -0.05 -16.82
N ARG A 21 4.07 -0.25 -16.55
CA ARG A 21 3.42 0.16 -15.30
C ARG A 21 3.05 -1.02 -14.41
N LYS A 22 2.99 -2.25 -14.93
CA LYS A 22 2.55 -3.44 -14.18
C LYS A 22 3.22 -3.56 -12.80
N PRO A 23 4.55 -3.45 -12.65
CA PRO A 23 5.19 -3.63 -11.33
C PRO A 23 4.71 -2.60 -10.31
N ARG A 24 4.62 -1.33 -10.71
CA ARG A 24 4.19 -0.24 -9.82
C ARG A 24 2.73 -0.41 -9.40
N GLU A 25 1.85 -0.70 -10.35
CA GLU A 25 0.42 -0.90 -10.06
C GLU A 25 0.20 -2.12 -9.16
N LEU A 26 0.96 -3.21 -9.35
CA LEU A 26 0.91 -4.38 -8.48
C LEU A 26 1.38 -4.09 -7.05
N LEU A 27 2.42 -3.29 -6.89
CA LEU A 27 2.85 -2.84 -5.55
C LEU A 27 1.78 -1.98 -4.87
N ILE A 28 1.12 -1.11 -5.62
CA ILE A 28 0.00 -0.29 -5.12
C ILE A 28 -1.15 -1.18 -4.67
N GLU A 29 -1.58 -2.14 -5.51
CA GLU A 29 -2.67 -3.06 -5.15
C GLU A 29 -2.28 -3.95 -3.95
N LEU A 30 -1.03 -4.39 -3.86
CA LEU A 30 -0.52 -5.15 -2.71
C LEU A 30 -0.53 -4.29 -1.44
N ALA A 31 -0.07 -3.04 -1.51
CA ALA A 31 -0.09 -2.10 -0.38
C ALA A 31 -1.51 -1.84 0.13
N ILE A 32 -2.45 -1.65 -0.78
CA ILE A 32 -3.86 -1.46 -0.46
C ILE A 32 -4.44 -2.72 0.21
N ALA A 33 -4.18 -3.91 -0.35
CA ALA A 33 -4.70 -5.16 0.18
C ALA A 33 -4.17 -5.44 1.60
N LEU A 34 -2.86 -5.25 1.81
CA LEU A 34 -2.23 -5.45 3.11
C LEU A 34 -2.68 -4.43 4.16
N TYR A 35 -2.91 -3.17 3.77
CA TYR A 35 -3.49 -2.15 4.65
C TYR A 35 -4.93 -2.50 5.04
N SER A 36 -5.75 -2.87 4.07
CA SER A 36 -7.18 -3.19 4.29
C SER A 36 -7.40 -4.43 5.16
N GLN A 37 -6.39 -5.29 5.25
CA GLN A 37 -6.38 -6.49 6.10
C GLN A 37 -5.68 -6.26 7.44
N GLU A 38 -5.32 -5.01 7.77
CA GLU A 38 -4.62 -4.62 9.01
C GLU A 38 -3.24 -5.30 9.18
N PHE A 39 -2.68 -5.90 8.12
CA PHE A 39 -1.34 -6.49 8.13
C PHE A 39 -0.22 -5.46 8.02
N LEU A 40 -0.57 -4.22 7.68
CA LEU A 40 0.41 -3.21 7.32
C LEU A 40 -0.14 -1.83 7.71
N SER A 41 0.63 -1.09 8.52
CA SER A 41 0.22 0.24 8.96
C SER A 41 0.14 1.23 7.80
N PHE A 42 -0.62 2.32 7.96
CA PHE A 42 -0.73 3.36 6.92
C PHE A 42 0.65 3.86 6.45
N GLY A 43 1.58 4.08 7.39
CA GLY A 43 2.93 4.55 7.11
C GLY A 43 3.74 3.59 6.25
N LYS A 44 3.64 2.28 6.51
CA LYS A 44 4.32 1.26 5.71
C LYS A 44 3.60 0.98 4.39
N ALA A 45 2.28 1.15 4.32
CA ALA A 45 1.51 0.88 3.11
C ALA A 45 1.81 1.93 2.04
N ARG A 46 1.86 3.20 2.43
CA ARG A 46 2.31 4.27 1.52
C ARG A 46 3.77 4.12 1.12
N GLU A 47 4.63 3.58 1.99
CA GLU A 47 6.04 3.27 1.67
C GLU A 47 6.12 2.18 0.60
N LEU A 48 5.34 1.10 0.74
CA LEU A 48 5.26 0.03 -0.27
C LEU A 48 4.69 0.49 -1.61
N ALA A 49 3.71 1.40 -1.57
CA ALA A 49 3.11 2.00 -2.77
C ALA A 49 4.00 3.08 -3.42
N ASP A 50 5.12 3.46 -2.80
CA ASP A 50 5.96 4.60 -3.19
C ASP A 50 5.16 5.90 -3.33
N MET A 51 4.35 6.21 -2.31
CA MET A 51 3.42 7.34 -2.28
C MET A 51 3.57 8.23 -1.04
N GLY A 52 3.26 9.51 -1.23
CA GLY A 52 3.13 10.47 -0.13
C GLY A 52 1.88 10.22 0.74
N LYS A 53 1.87 10.77 1.97
CA LYS A 53 0.72 10.66 2.90
C LYS A 53 -0.60 11.13 2.28
N TYR A 54 -0.58 12.26 1.57
CA TYR A 54 -1.79 12.79 0.93
C TYR A 54 -2.25 11.95 -0.26
N GLU A 55 -1.33 11.57 -1.14
CA GLU A 55 -1.62 10.78 -2.35
C GLU A 55 -2.21 9.41 -1.99
N PHE A 56 -1.55 8.67 -1.10
CA PHE A 56 -2.05 7.37 -0.65
C PHE A 56 -3.40 7.52 0.07
N GLY A 57 -3.52 8.57 0.88
CA GLY A 57 -4.76 8.92 1.55
C GLY A 57 -5.93 9.20 0.61
N GLN A 58 -5.69 9.86 -0.53
CA GLN A 58 -6.70 10.07 -1.58
C GLN A 58 -7.03 8.77 -2.32
N LEU A 59 -6.02 7.93 -2.56
CA LEU A 59 -6.19 6.64 -3.22
C LEU A 59 -7.14 5.73 -2.42
N LEU A 60 -6.93 5.60 -1.10
CA LEU A 60 -7.83 4.85 -0.23
C LEU A 60 -9.26 5.40 -0.29
N GLY A 61 -9.42 6.73 -0.24
CA GLY A 61 -10.73 7.37 -0.36
C GLY A 61 -11.42 7.08 -1.70
N LYS A 62 -10.69 7.12 -2.81
CA LYS A 62 -11.22 6.75 -4.15
C LYS A 62 -11.63 5.28 -4.22
N ARG A 63 -10.99 4.40 -3.46
CA ARG A 63 -11.28 2.97 -3.40
C ARG A 63 -12.31 2.61 -2.32
N GLY A 64 -12.82 3.58 -1.56
CA GLY A 64 -13.80 3.35 -0.50
C GLY A 64 -13.22 2.61 0.72
N ILE A 65 -11.90 2.66 0.90
CA ILE A 65 -11.21 1.99 2.00
C ILE A 65 -11.13 2.97 3.16
N PHE A 66 -11.83 2.66 4.23
CA PHE A 66 -11.83 3.47 5.43
C PHE A 66 -10.42 3.48 6.01
N ARG A 67 -9.97 4.67 6.43
CA ARG A 67 -8.79 4.72 7.27
C ARG A 67 -9.18 4.16 8.62
N HIS A 68 -8.56 3.03 8.95
CA HIS A 68 -8.38 2.67 10.35
C HIS A 68 -7.59 3.86 10.93
N TYR A 69 -8.17 4.59 11.88
CA TYR A 69 -7.44 5.53 12.73
C TYR A 69 -7.72 5.06 14.14
N GLY A 70 -6.95 4.04 14.54
CA GLY A 70 -7.05 3.38 15.83
C GLY A 70 -6.06 3.94 16.86
N PRO A 71 -6.12 3.45 18.11
CA PRO A 71 -5.21 3.85 19.18
C PRO A 71 -3.73 3.64 18.82
N GLU A 72 -3.41 2.63 18.02
CA GLU A 72 -2.04 2.30 17.61
C GLU A 72 -1.46 3.34 16.62
N GLU A 73 -2.28 3.85 15.70
CA GLU A 73 -1.86 4.90 14.76
C GLU A 73 -1.68 6.25 15.45
N LEU A 74 -2.47 6.53 16.48
CA LEU A 74 -2.25 7.66 17.37
C LEU A 74 -0.91 7.52 18.12
N GLU A 75 -0.57 6.31 18.57
CA GLU A 75 0.68 6.05 19.28
C GLU A 75 1.91 6.24 18.39
N ASP A 76 1.84 5.80 17.13
CA ASP A 76 2.90 6.00 16.15
C ASP A 76 3.03 7.47 15.72
N ASP A 77 1.92 8.20 15.55
CA ASP A 77 1.95 9.66 15.31
C ASP A 77 2.57 10.40 16.52
N LEU A 78 2.26 9.98 17.75
CA LEU A 78 2.87 10.54 18.98
C LEU A 78 4.36 10.25 19.08
N LYS A 79 4.82 9.06 18.68
CA LYS A 79 6.26 8.73 18.62
C LYS A 79 6.97 9.63 17.60
N TYR A 80 6.39 9.80 16.42
CA TYR A 80 6.93 10.67 15.37
C TYR A 80 6.96 12.16 15.79
N ALA A 81 5.93 12.65 16.49
CA ALA A 81 5.90 14.04 16.97
C ALA A 81 6.91 14.33 18.11
N ARG A 82 7.45 13.30 18.77
CA ARG A 82 8.41 13.40 19.89
C ARG A 82 9.86 13.20 19.46
N SER A 83 10.12 12.81 18.21
CA SER A 83 11.45 12.61 17.64
C SER A 83 11.90 13.83 16.83
#